data_AF-A0A0Q6XJK2-F1
#
_entry.id   AF-A0A0Q6XJK2-F1
#
_cell.length_a   1.000
_cell.length_b   1.000
_cell.length_c   1.000
_cell.angle_alpha   90.00
_cell.angle_beta   90.00
_cell.angle_gamma   90.00
#
_symmetry.space_group_name_H-M   'P 1'
#
loop_
_entity.id
_entity.type
_entity.pdbx_description
1 polymer ?
#
loop_
_entity_poly.entity_id
_entity_poly.type
_entity_poly.pdbx_seq_one_letter_code
_entity_poly.pdbx_strand_id
1 'polypeptide(L)'
;MRWHSNLVIGQPYFVVGFVDEKLTVPSIGSFIYMGVAALDENSPSRHCFQDAHSFLAGEAEGVQPNFIALDDDALDMVADKAGLVRWLQADHPEAG
;
A
#
# COMPACT_ATOMS: atom_id res chain seq x y z
N MET A 1 -13.29 10.54 -11.20
CA MET A 1 -13.49 9.61 -10.07
C MET A 1 -12.11 9.22 -9.57
N ARG A 2 -11.80 9.43 -8.29
CA ARG A 2 -10.51 9.04 -7.73
C ARG A 2 -10.51 7.50 -7.56
N TRP A 3 -9.48 6.81 -8.06
CA TRP A 3 -9.47 5.34 -8.13
C TRP A 3 -9.50 4.67 -6.74
N HIS A 4 -8.96 5.36 -5.73
CA HIS A 4 -8.92 4.92 -4.34
C HIS A 4 -10.30 4.96 -3.64
N SER A 5 -11.34 5.51 -4.26
CA SER A 5 -12.74 5.30 -3.82
C SER A 5 -13.19 3.83 -3.97
N ASN A 6 -12.39 3.00 -4.65
CA ASN A 6 -12.66 1.57 -4.87
C ASN A 6 -11.83 0.65 -3.96
N LEU A 7 -11.13 1.18 -2.95
CA LEU A 7 -10.38 0.34 -2.01
C LEU A 7 -11.33 -0.57 -1.23
N VAL A 8 -11.10 -1.87 -1.32
CA VAL A 8 -11.87 -2.90 -0.63
C VAL A 8 -11.11 -3.44 0.58
N ILE A 9 -11.75 -3.42 1.75
CA ILE A 9 -11.19 -3.93 3.00
C ILE A 9 -10.82 -5.41 2.86
N GLY A 10 -9.66 -5.79 3.40
CA GLY A 10 -9.14 -7.16 3.35
C GLY A 10 -8.50 -7.55 2.01
N GLN A 11 -8.47 -6.65 1.01
CA GLN A 11 -7.76 -6.90 -0.25
C GLN A 11 -6.30 -6.45 -0.18
N PRO A 12 -5.40 -7.12 -0.93
CA PRO A 12 -4.00 -6.75 -1.02
C PRO A 12 -3.79 -5.57 -1.97
N TYR A 13 -2.90 -4.68 -1.57
CA TYR A 13 -2.39 -3.55 -2.34
C TYR A 13 -0.87 -3.45 -2.19
N PHE A 14 -0.26 -2.72 -3.11
CA PHE A 14 1.17 -2.48 -3.15
C PHE A 14 1.42 -1.02 -2.85
N VAL A 15 2.33 -0.73 -1.93
CA VAL A 15 2.81 0.64 -1.71
C VAL A 15 4.18 0.77 -2.34
N VAL A 16 4.29 1.70 -3.28
CA VAL A 16 5.50 2.00 -4.03
C VAL A 16 6.14 3.24 -3.42
N GLY A 17 7.35 3.07 -2.88
CA GLY A 17 8.21 4.16 -2.41
C GLY A 17 9.57 4.10 -3.08
N PHE A 18 10.51 4.91 -2.59
CA PHE A 18 11.90 4.92 -3.03
C PHE A 18 12.83 4.87 -1.83
N VAL A 19 13.91 4.10 -1.94
CA VAL A 19 14.88 3.93 -0.84
C VAL A 19 16.04 4.93 -0.90
N ASP A 20 16.17 5.66 -2.00
CA ASP A 20 17.22 6.62 -2.24
C ASP A 20 16.68 8.05 -2.38
N GLU A 21 17.49 9.03 -1.97
CA GLU A 21 17.13 10.45 -2.05
C GLU A 21 16.94 10.95 -3.48
N LYS A 22 17.48 10.22 -4.46
CA LYS A 22 17.35 10.53 -5.89
C LYS A 22 16.08 9.96 -6.51
N LEU A 23 15.29 9.19 -5.76
CA LEU A 23 14.05 8.55 -6.21
C LEU A 23 14.27 7.65 -7.44
N THR A 24 15.39 6.92 -7.47
CA THR A 24 15.76 6.05 -8.61
C THR A 24 15.62 4.57 -8.30
N VAL A 25 15.60 4.19 -7.02
CA VAL A 25 15.50 2.79 -6.60
C VAL A 25 14.14 2.58 -5.95
N PRO A 26 13.16 2.03 -6.70
CA PRO A 26 11.83 1.78 -6.14
C PRO A 26 11.87 0.66 -5.10
N SER A 27 11.03 0.79 -4.09
CA SER A 27 10.74 -0.24 -3.09
C SER A 27 9.24 -0.49 -3.05
N ILE A 28 8.86 -1.75 -3.19
CA ILE A 28 7.46 -2.17 -3.23
C ILE A 28 7.18 -3.04 -2.01
N GLY A 29 6.28 -2.59 -1.14
CA GLY A 29 5.76 -3.38 -0.03
C GLY A 29 4.36 -3.92 -0.32
N SER A 30 4.04 -5.10 0.22
CA SER A 30 2.71 -5.72 0.09
C SER A 30 1.90 -5.51 1.36
N PHE A 31 0.70 -4.95 1.25
CA PHE A 31 -0.13 -4.60 2.38
C PHE A 31 -1.59 -5.00 2.18
N ILE A 32 -2.30 -5.23 3.28
CA ILE A 32 -3.75 -5.45 3.32
C ILE A 32 -4.43 -4.16 3.75
N TYR A 33 -5.44 -3.72 2.99
CA TYR A 33 -6.19 -2.52 3.35
C TYR A 33 -7.18 -2.81 4.49
N MET A 34 -7.10 -2.01 5.55
CA MET A 34 -7.87 -2.20 6.79
C MET A 34 -9.08 -1.28 6.90
N GLY A 35 -9.21 -0.29 6.01
CA GLY A 35 -10.25 0.73 6.07
C GLY A 35 -9.72 2.07 6.56
N VAL A 36 -10.59 3.07 6.57
CA VAL A 36 -10.28 4.41 7.11
C VAL A 36 -10.43 4.37 8.63
N ALA A 37 -9.52 5.01 9.36
CA ALA A 37 -9.55 5.13 10.82
C ALA A 37 -9.48 3.78 11.58
N ALA A 38 -9.08 2.69 10.92
CA ALA A 38 -9.08 1.35 11.51
C ALA A 38 -8.11 1.19 12.70
N LEU A 39 -7.13 2.10 12.84
CA LEU A 39 -6.04 2.00 13.82
C LEU A 39 -5.96 3.19 14.78
N ASP A 40 -6.60 4.31 14.46
CA ASP A 40 -6.59 5.51 15.29
C ASP A 40 -7.88 6.31 15.06
N GLU A 41 -8.76 6.29 16.06
CA GLU A 41 -10.01 7.06 16.06
C GLU A 41 -9.76 8.57 15.98
N ASN A 42 -8.56 9.05 16.35
CA ASN A 42 -8.17 10.46 16.25
C ASN A 42 -7.74 10.87 14.84
N SER A 43 -7.61 9.91 13.91
CA SER A 43 -7.22 10.12 12.53
C SER A 43 -8.31 9.62 11.57
N PRO A 44 -9.54 10.17 11.62
CA PRO A 44 -10.73 9.63 10.95
C PRO A 44 -10.68 9.68 9.42
N SER A 45 -9.67 10.35 8.84
CA SER A 45 -9.50 10.51 7.39
C SER A 45 -8.36 9.69 6.81
N ARG A 46 -7.62 8.93 7.63
CA ARG A 46 -6.43 8.21 7.15
C ARG A 46 -6.77 6.78 6.76
N HIS A 47 -6.28 6.38 5.59
CA HIS A 47 -6.39 5.02 5.09
C HIS A 47 -5.35 4.14 5.76
N CYS A 48 -5.80 3.09 6.46
CA CYS A 48 -4.93 2.19 7.19
C CYS A 48 -4.60 0.95 6.36
N PHE A 49 -3.33 0.56 6.37
CA PHE A 49 -2.83 -0.65 5.74
C PHE A 49 -1.97 -1.43 6.72
N GLN A 50 -2.09 -2.74 6.71
CA GLN A 50 -1.29 -3.67 7.51
C GLN A 50 -0.33 -4.43 6.60
N ASP A 51 0.93 -4.62 7.00
CA ASP A 51 1.86 -5.48 6.26
C ASP A 51 1.27 -6.88 6.07
N ALA A 52 1.33 -7.41 4.84
CA ALA A 52 0.67 -8.65 4.48
C ALA A 52 1.21 -9.87 5.25
N HIS A 53 2.51 -9.89 5.57
CA HIS A 53 3.09 -10.97 6.36
C HIS A 53 2.51 -10.96 7.79
N SER A 54 2.46 -9.78 8.41
CA SER A 54 1.85 -9.63 9.74
C SER A 54 0.35 -9.96 9.76
N PHE A 55 -0.38 -9.64 8.69
CA PHE A 55 -1.80 -9.97 8.56
C PHE A 55 -2.03 -11.48 8.45
N LEU A 56 -1.22 -12.17 7.65
CA LEU A 56 -1.33 -13.62 7.44
C LEU A 56 -0.85 -14.45 8.63
N ALA A 57 0.13 -13.95 9.38
CA ALA A 57 0.63 -14.60 10.60
C ALA A 57 -0.43 -14.67 11.71
N GLY A 58 -1.45 -13.80 11.68
CA GLY A 58 -2.46 -13.71 12.72
C GLY A 58 -1.87 -13.28 14.07
N GLU A 59 -2.56 -13.56 15.17
CA GLU A 59 -2.08 -13.27 16.54
C GLU A 59 -0.95 -14.21 17.01
N ALA A 60 -0.38 -15.02 16.11
CA ALA A 60 0.65 -15.99 16.47
C ALA A 60 1.97 -15.30 16.83
N GLU A 61 2.37 -15.47 18.09
CA GLU A 61 3.69 -15.24 18.68
C GLU A 61 4.30 -13.84 18.55
N GLY A 62 3.77 -12.86 19.28
CA GLY A 62 4.54 -11.69 19.74
C GLY A 62 5.09 -10.75 18.66
N VAL A 63 4.79 -10.99 17.39
CA VAL A 63 5.10 -10.09 16.28
C VAL A 63 4.11 -8.94 16.36
N GLN A 64 4.59 -7.75 16.71
CA GLN A 64 3.75 -6.56 16.61
C GLN A 64 3.38 -6.33 15.14
N PRO A 65 2.09 -6.23 14.80
CA PRO A 65 1.66 -5.96 13.44
C PRO A 65 2.21 -4.61 12.99
N ASN A 66 2.75 -4.59 11.77
CA ASN A 66 3.30 -3.39 11.18
C ASN A 66 2.22 -2.70 10.35
N PHE A 67 1.96 -1.44 10.65
CA PHE A 67 0.92 -0.66 10.00
C PHE A 67 1.46 0.63 9.41
N ILE A 68 0.81 1.07 8.35
CA ILE A 68 0.98 2.40 7.79
C ILE A 68 -0.40 3.07 7.69
N ALA A 69 -0.41 4.38 7.96
CA ALA A 69 -1.59 5.22 7.79
C ALA A 69 -1.25 6.30 6.76
N LEU A 70 -2.02 6.35 5.68
CA LEU A 70 -1.80 7.25 4.55
C LEU A 70 -2.95 8.24 4.44
N ASP A 71 -2.60 9.50 4.18
CA ASP A 71 -3.56 10.53 3.80
C ASP A 71 -3.93 10.38 2.32
N ASP A 72 -5.05 10.99 1.90
CA ASP A 72 -5.55 10.95 0.52
C ASP A 72 -4.46 11.27 -0.51
N ASP A 73 -3.64 12.29 -0.25
CA ASP A 73 -2.58 12.74 -1.17
C ASP A 73 -1.44 11.72 -1.32
N ALA A 74 -1.26 10.83 -0.35
CA ALA A 74 -0.26 9.76 -0.39
C ALA A 74 -0.78 8.49 -1.07
N LEU A 75 -2.08 8.41 -1.38
CA LEU A 75 -2.66 7.21 -2.00
C LEU A 75 -2.19 6.98 -3.42
N ASP A 76 -1.68 8.00 -4.12
CA ASP A 76 -1.12 7.83 -5.47
C ASP A 76 0.11 6.88 -5.51
N MET A 77 0.73 6.61 -4.36
CA MET A 77 1.79 5.60 -4.19
C MET A 77 1.25 4.17 -4.01
N VAL A 78 -0.06 4.01 -3.85
CA VAL A 78 -0.71 2.72 -3.66
C VAL A 78 -1.18 2.21 -5.03
N ALA A 79 -1.03 0.91 -5.28
CA ALA A 79 -1.50 0.27 -6.49
C ALA A 79 -2.15 -1.07 -6.18
N ASP A 80 -3.19 -1.44 -6.93
CA ASP A 80 -3.61 -2.83 -7.03
C ASP A 80 -2.66 -3.60 -7.97
N LYS A 81 -2.87 -4.92 -8.11
CA LYS A 81 -2.01 -5.75 -8.98
C LYS A 81 -1.99 -5.25 -10.43
N ALA A 82 -3.13 -4.84 -10.98
CA ALA A 82 -3.22 -4.37 -12.36
C ALA A 82 -2.55 -3.00 -12.55
N GLY A 83 -2.65 -2.12 -11.56
CA GLY A 83 -1.95 -0.84 -11.48
C GLY A 83 -0.45 -1.02 -11.42
N LEU A 84 0.04 -1.92 -10.56
CA LEU A 84 1.47 -2.18 -10.43
C LEU A 84 2.07 -2.72 -11.74
N VAL A 85 1.42 -3.69 -12.38
CA VAL A 85 1.89 -4.24 -13.66
C VAL A 85 1.95 -3.16 -14.74
N ARG A 86 0.92 -2.32 -14.84
CA ARG A 86 0.92 -1.20 -15.80
C ARG A 86 2.05 -0.21 -15.54
N TRP A 87 2.31 0.10 -14.28
CA TRP A 87 3.40 1.01 -13.89
C TRP A 87 4.77 0.43 -14.28
N LEU A 88 5.03 -0.84 -13.95
CA LEU A 88 6.28 -1.53 -14.32
C LEU A 88 6.48 -1.64 -15.84
N GLN A 89 5.41 -1.82 -16.60
CA GLN A 89 5.46 -1.86 -18.07
C GLN A 89 5.72 -0.49 -18.70
N ALA A 90 5.29 0.60 -18.06
CA ALA A 90 5.52 1.96 -18.57
C ALA A 90 6.99 2.39 -18.43
N ASP A 91 7.67 1.97 -17.36
CA ASP A 91 9.10 2.26 -17.12
C ASP A 91 10.04 1.36 -17.91
N HIS A 92 9.54 0.23 -18.41
CA HIS A 92 10.25 -0.67 -19.31
C HIS A 92 9.46 -0.85 -20.60
N PRO A 93 9.33 0.19 -21.45
CA PRO A 93 8.78 -0.01 -22.78
C PRO A 93 9.64 -1.08 -23.44
N GLU A 94 9.01 -2.17 -23.86
CA GLU A 94 9.72 -3.29 -24.48
C GLU A 94 10.72 -2.73 -25.50
N ALA A 95 11.98 -3.16 -25.40
CA ALA A 95 12.98 -2.88 -26.41
C ALA A 95 12.51 -3.55 -27.71
N GLY A 96 11.71 -2.82 -28.49
CA GLY A 96 11.30 -3.19 -29.83
C GLY A 96 12.46 -3.15 -30.80
#